data_AF-A0A960HX04-F1
#
_entry.id   AF-A0A960HX04-F1
#
_cell.length_a   1.000
_cell.length_b   1.000
_cell.length_c   1.000
_cell.angle_alpha   90.00
_cell.angle_beta   90.00
_cell.angle_gamma   90.00
#
_symmetry.space_group_name_H-M   'P 1'
#
loop_
_entity.id
_entity.type
_entity.pdbx_description
1 polymer ?
#
loop_
_entity_poly.entity_id
_entity_poly.type
_entity_poly.pdbx_seq_one_letter_code
_entity_poly.pdbx_strand_id
1 'polypeptide(L)' 'MSKLMEEGIDNGAIRRQPVRPLSHLITGAVDEAALYIANSPDPQSARVEIAESLSLLSESIAGPTPLPRAQEQAD' A
#
# COMPACT_ATOMS: atom_id res chain seq x y z
N MET A 1 -7.24 -1.15 8.16
CA MET A 1 -6.10 -0.50 7.48
C MET A 1 -5.16 0.22 8.46
N SER A 2 -5.65 1.01 9.43
CA SER A 2 -4.77 1.82 10.30
C SER A 2 -3.74 1.04 11.12
N LYS A 3 -4.10 -0.12 11.69
CA LYS A 3 -3.14 -0.96 12.41
C LYS A 3 -1.98 -1.44 11.52
N LEU A 4 -2.26 -1.82 10.27
CA LEU A 4 -1.24 -2.22 9.31
C LEU A 4 -0.29 -1.06 8.96
N MET A 5 -0.84 0.16 8.88
CA MET A 5 -0.05 1.36 8.62
C MET A 5 0.85 1.71 9.81
N GLU A 6 0.34 1.58 11.04
CA GLU A 6 1.12 1.74 12.27
C GLU A 6 2.30 0.75 12.30
N GLU A 7 2.03 -0.54 12.09
CA GLU A 7 3.06 -1.58 12.06
C GLU A 7 4.12 -1.34 10.97
N GLY A 8 3.69 -0.93 9.78
CA GLY A 8 4.60 -0.61 8.67
C GLY A 8 5.47 0.63 8.94
N ILE A 9 4.98 1.59 9.71
CA ILE A 9 5.78 2.73 10.16
C ILE A 9 6.76 2.30 11.24
N ASP A 10 6.31 1.49 12.20
CA ASP A 10 7.11 1.03 13.33
C ASP A 10 8.28 0.15 12.88
N ASN A 11 8.09 -0.68 11.85
CA ASN A 11 9.15 -1.52 11.27
C ASN A 11 9.92 -0.85 10.12
N GLY A 12 9.64 0.42 9.80
CA GLY A 12 10.35 1.18 8.77
C GLY A 12 10.05 0.79 7.32
N ALA A 13 9.09 -0.12 7.06
CA ALA A 13 8.63 -0.41 5.70
C ALA A 13 7.88 0.76 5.06
N ILE A 14 7.23 1.61 5.87
CA ILE A 14 6.51 2.82 5.46
C ILE A 14 7.22 4.04 6.08
N ARG A 15 7.38 5.09 5.27
CA ARG A 15 7.90 6.37 5.75
C ARG A 15 6.98 6.96 6.83
N ARG A 16 7.54 7.50 7.90
CA ARG A 16 6.80 8.20 8.97
C ARG A 16 5.90 9.30 8.39
N GLN A 17 4.59 9.16 8.61
CA GLN A 17 3.56 10.09 8.18
C GLN A 17 2.25 9.87 8.97
N PRO A 18 1.26 10.79 8.90
CA PRO A 18 0.01 10.63 9.63
C PRO A 18 -0.76 9.35 9.26
N VAL A 19 -0.90 8.42 10.20
CA VAL A 19 -1.55 7.10 10.01
C VAL A 19 -2.99 7.23 9.51
N ARG A 20 -3.80 8.09 10.15
CA ARG A 20 -5.24 8.21 9.85
C ARG A 20 -5.48 8.71 8.41
N PRO A 21 -4.90 9.85 7.96
CA PRO A 21 -4.98 10.28 6.57
C PRO A 21 -4.46 9.22 5.59
N LEU A 22 -3.29 8.62 5.86
CA LEU A 22 -2.73 7.58 4.99
C LEU A 22 -3.68 6.39 4.83
N SER A 23 -4.27 5.93 5.93
CA SER A 23 -5.23 4.81 5.92
C SER A 23 -6.43 5.12 5.03
N HIS A 24 -6.97 6.34 5.10
CA HIS A 24 -8.10 6.75 4.26
C HIS A 24 -7.72 6.81 2.79
N LEU A 25 -6.55 7.36 2.46
CA LEU A 25 -6.08 7.43 1.08
C LEU A 25 -5.91 6.04 0.47
N ILE A 26 -5.25 5.12 1.18
CA ILE A 26 -5.03 3.76 0.67
C ILE A 26 -6.33 2.97 0.55
N THR A 27 -7.25 3.09 1.52
CA THR A 27 -8.57 2.46 1.40
C THR A 27 -9.33 3.00 0.19
N GLY A 28 -9.40 4.32 0.02
CA GLY A 28 -10.08 4.92 -1.14
C GLY A 28 -9.45 4.52 -2.47
N ALA A 29 -8.12 4.47 -2.56
CA ALA A 29 -7.42 4.06 -3.77
C ALA A 29 -7.76 2.61 -4.17
N VAL A 30 -7.84 1.69 -3.21
CA VAL A 30 -8.18 0.28 -3.47
C VAL A 30 -9.66 0.12 -3.83
N ASP A 31 -10.56 0.85 -3.16
CA ASP A 31 -12.00 0.83 -3.46
C ASP A 31 -12.25 1.36 -4.89
N GLU A 32 -11.63 2.47 -5.26
CA GLU A 32 -11.77 3.05 -6.59
C GLU A 32 -11.12 2.18 -7.67
N ALA A 33 -9.96 1.57 -7.37
CA ALA A 33 -9.33 0.60 -8.26
C ALA A 33 -10.27 -0.58 -8.59
N ALA A 34 -10.98 -1.11 -7.59
CA ALA A 34 -11.95 -2.18 -7.80
C ALA A 34 -13.12 -1.71 -8.67
N LEU A 35 -13.66 -0.52 -8.41
CA LEU A 35 -14.74 0.07 -9.21
C LEU A 35 -14.30 0.34 -10.66
N TYR A 36 -13.09 0.85 -10.86
CA TYR A 36 -12.52 1.11 -12.17
C TYR A 36 -12.43 -0.19 -13.00
N ILE A 37 -11.87 -1.25 -12.43
CA ILE A 37 -11.77 -2.57 -13.09
C ILE A 37 -13.15 -3.12 -13.39
N ALA A 38 -14.09 -3.05 -12.44
CA ALA A 38 -15.42 -3.62 -12.58
C ALA A 38 -16.25 -2.95 -13.69
N ASN A 39 -16.01 -1.65 -13.94
CA ASN A 39 -16.73 -0.87 -14.97
C ASN A 39 -15.99 -0.78 -16.31
N SER A 40 -14.78 -1.34 -16.42
CA SER A 40 -13.98 -1.28 -17.64
C SER A 40 -14.57 -2.14 -18.76
N PRO A 41 -14.58 -1.68 -20.02
CA PRO A 41 -14.89 -2.51 -21.18
C PRO A 41 -13.85 -3.62 -21.43
N ASP A 42 -12.63 -3.44 -20.92
CA ASP A 42 -11.56 -4.46 -20.87
C ASP A 42 -11.04 -4.59 -19.43
N PRO A 43 -11.67 -5.43 -18.59
CA PRO A 43 -11.28 -5.60 -17.19
C PRO A 43 -9.87 -6.19 -17.01
N GLN A 44 -9.40 -6.99 -17.96
CA GLN A 44 -8.10 -7.63 -17.90
C GLN A 44 -6.99 -6.61 -18.09
N SER A 45 -7.09 -5.76 -19.12
CA SER A 45 -6.15 -4.66 -19.34
C SER A 45 -6.20 -3.65 -18.19
N ALA A 46 -7.40 -3.23 -17.76
CA ALA A 46 -7.57 -2.29 -16.65
C ALA A 46 -6.94 -2.82 -15.34
N ARG A 47 -7.04 -4.11 -15.08
CA ARG A 47 -6.40 -4.73 -13.90
C ARG A 47 -4.87 -4.61 -13.94
N VAL A 48 -4.25 -4.75 -15.10
CA VAL A 48 -2.79 -4.62 -15.25
C VAL A 48 -2.36 -3.18 -15.00
N GLU A 49 -3.04 -2.20 -15.61
CA GLU A 49 -2.73 -0.77 -15.44
C GLU A 49 -2.92 -0.30 -13.99
N ILE A 50 -3.99 -0.75 -13.34
CA ILE A 50 -4.26 -0.47 -11.93
C ILE A 50 -3.20 -1.11 -11.03
N ALA A 51 -2.77 -2.35 -11.31
CA ALA A 51 -1.73 -3.00 -10.53
C ALA A 51 -0.39 -2.26 -10.61
N GLU A 52 -0.02 -1.77 -11.80
CA GLU A 52 1.15 -0.93 -12.00
C GLU A 52 1.03 0.38 -11.21
N SER A 53 -0.11 1.06 -11.32
CA SER A 53 -0.36 2.33 -10.62
C SER A 53 -0.32 2.18 -9.09
N LEU A 54 -0.93 1.12 -8.54
CA LEU A 54 -0.90 0.82 -7.11
C LEU A 54 0.50 0.45 -6.61
N SER A 55 1.32 -0.16 -7.47
CA SER A 55 2.73 -0.47 -7.14
C SER A 55 3.52 0.81 -6.99
N LEU A 56 3.43 1.73 -7.96
CA LEU A 56 4.08 3.05 -7.90
C LEU A 56 3.60 3.88 -6.70
N LEU A 57 2.30 3.85 -6.39
CA LEU A 57 1.75 4.52 -5.21
C LEU A 57 2.34 3.93 -3.91
N SER A 58 2.45 2.60 -3.83
CA SER A 58 3.05 1.92 -2.68
C SER A 58 4.53 2.27 -2.51
N GLU A 59 5.28 2.36 -3.61
CA GLU A 59 6.67 2.82 -3.61
C GLU A 59 6.81 4.27 -3.11
N SER A 60 5.86 5.14 -3.46
CA SER A 60 5.90 6.55 -3.04
C SER A 60 5.87 6.72 -1.51
N ILE A 61 5.23 5.78 -0.79
CA ILE A 61 5.11 5.79 0.68
C ILE A 61 6.14 4.89 1.37
N ALA A 62 6.91 4.09 0.62
CA ALA A 62 7.89 3.18 1.17
C ALA A 62 8.96 3.92 2.00
N GLY A 63 9.37 3.28 3.09
CA GLY A 63 10.50 3.71 3.91
C GLY A 63 11.85 3.42 3.24
N PRO A 64 12.93 4.08 3.68
CA PRO A 64 14.25 3.99 3.04
C PRO A 64 14.88 2.58 3.11
N THR A 65 14.52 1.75 4.10
CA THR A 65 14.89 0.33 4.22
C THR A 65 13.99 -0.30 5.29
N PRO A 66 13.27 -1.42 5.00
CA PRO A 66 12.55 -2.15 6.03
C PRO A 66 13.50 -2.63 7.12
N LEU A 67 13.17 -2.41 8.40
CA LEU A 67 13.95 -2.99 9.49
C LEU A 67 13.82 -4.52 9.43
N PRO A 68 14.90 -5.28 9.72
CA PRO A 68 14.82 -6.72 9.81
C PRO A 68 13.70 -7.10 10.78
N ARG A 69 12.86 -8.08 10.39
CA ARG A 69 11.75 -8.50 11.26
C ARG A 69 12.35 -9.02 12.57
N ALA A 70 11.75 -8.65 13.69
CA ALA A 70 12.19 -9.08 15.02
C ALA A 70 12.25 -10.62 15.19
N GLN A 71 11.67 -11.39 14.26
CA GLN A 71 11.75 -12.86 14.23
C GLN A 71 13.04 -13.42 13.59
N GLU A 72 13.86 -12.60 12.93
CA GLU A 72 15.14 -13.02 12.30
C GLU A 72 16.37 -12.81 13.21
N GLN A 73 16.19 -12.28 14.43
CA GLN A 73 17.27 -11.97 15.37
C GLN A 73 17.35 -12.92 16.58
N ALA A 74 16.58 -14.02 16.56
CA ALA A 74 16.45 -14.96 17.69
C ALA A 74 17.15 -16.32 17.47
N ASP A 75 18.11 -16.38 16.55
CA ASP A 75 18.99 -17.56 16.33
C ASP A 75 20.39 -17.36 16.94
#